data_AF-A0A1Y3NSC0-F1
#
_entry.id   AF-A0A1Y3NSC0-F1
#
_cell.length_a   1.000
_cell.length_b   1.000
_cell.length_c   1.000
_cell.angle_alpha   90.00
_cell.angle_beta   90.00
_cell.angle_gamma   90.00
#
_symmetry.space_group_name_H-M   'P 1'
#
loop_
_entity.id
_entity.type
_entity.pdbx_description
1 polymer ?
#
loop_
_entity_poly.entity_id
_entity_poly.type
_entity_poly.pdbx_seq_one_letter_code
_entity_poly.pdbx_strand_id
1 'polypeptide(L)'
;MRVIPTAHITLGGIPTTIAGQVINQKKGQDSIVDGLYAVGGCASVSVHGANALAGNTLLENIVFARSIVNNIIDNIPIDQGINAMSSSAGSQSITNLEKIRFNQGSISLPQLRSIIRNVMHKHAGIFRNEASLRQGVQMMEEAYKAFSDIDLGDTSIIW
;
A
#
# COMPACT_ATOMS: atom_id res chain seq x y z
N MET A 1 18.73 -23.67 -17.22
CA MET A 1 17.88 -22.95 -16.25
C MET A 1 16.51 -22.76 -16.88
N ARG A 2 15.41 -23.06 -16.17
CA ARG A 2 14.04 -22.77 -16.64
C ARG A 2 13.59 -21.44 -16.02
N VAL A 3 12.98 -20.56 -16.81
CA VAL A 3 12.54 -19.23 -16.38
C VAL A 3 11.08 -19.02 -16.79
N ILE A 4 10.32 -18.28 -15.98
CA ILE A 4 8.93 -17.88 -16.24
C ILE A 4 8.73 -16.41 -15.83
N PRO A 5 7.90 -15.63 -16.54
CA PRO A 5 7.56 -14.29 -16.10
C PRO A 5 6.91 -14.30 -14.71
N THR A 6 7.33 -13.39 -13.83
CA THR A 6 6.87 -13.30 -12.44
C THR A 6 6.64 -11.84 -12.09
N ALA A 7 5.61 -11.56 -11.28
CA ALA A 7 5.39 -10.22 -10.75
C ALA A 7 6.62 -9.78 -9.94
N HIS A 8 7.16 -8.60 -10.25
CA HIS A 8 8.47 -8.19 -9.75
C HIS A 8 8.48 -6.83 -9.07
N ILE A 9 7.86 -5.82 -9.69
CA ILE A 9 7.82 -4.44 -9.18
C ILE A 9 6.41 -3.88 -9.28
N THR A 10 6.06 -3.04 -8.31
CA THR A 10 4.84 -2.23 -8.32
C THR A 10 5.22 -0.80 -8.72
N LEU A 11 4.60 -0.26 -9.77
CA LEU A 11 4.85 1.10 -10.26
C LEU A 11 3.86 2.13 -9.69
N GLY A 12 2.66 1.67 -9.31
CA GLY A 12 1.72 2.45 -8.54
C GLY A 12 2.16 2.57 -7.08
N GLY A 13 1.46 3.40 -6.33
CA GLY A 13 1.78 3.65 -4.93
C GLY A 13 1.04 4.88 -4.42
N ILE A 14 1.48 5.39 -3.27
CA ILE A 14 1.00 6.64 -2.69
C ILE A 14 1.44 7.78 -3.61
N PRO A 15 0.53 8.55 -4.21
CA PRO A 15 0.88 9.58 -5.16
C PRO A 15 1.60 10.74 -4.43
N THR A 16 2.66 11.25 -5.05
CA THR A 16 3.48 12.30 -4.46
C THR A 16 3.90 13.38 -5.47
N THR A 17 4.29 14.54 -4.98
CA THR A 17 5.04 15.53 -5.75
C THR A 17 6.47 15.05 -6.00
N ILE A 18 7.22 15.75 -6.86
CA ILE A 18 8.67 15.50 -7.03
C ILE A 18 9.48 15.72 -5.74
N ALA A 19 8.95 16.50 -4.80
CA ALA A 19 9.53 16.70 -3.48
C ALA A 19 9.13 15.60 -2.49
N GLY A 20 8.35 14.60 -2.93
CA GLY A 20 7.92 13.45 -2.14
C GLY A 20 6.75 13.72 -1.18
N GLN A 21 6.17 14.93 -1.21
CA GLN A 21 4.97 15.25 -0.43
C GLN A 21 3.79 14.47 -0.99
N VAL A 22 3.02 13.81 -0.12
CA VAL A 22 1.83 13.07 -0.55
C VAL A 22 0.78 14.03 -1.07
N ILE A 23 0.15 13.66 -2.20
CA ILE A 23 -0.95 14.41 -2.78
C ILE A 23 -2.28 13.69 -2.57
N ASN A 24 -3.32 14.47 -2.33
CA ASN A 24 -4.69 14.03 -2.41
C ASN A 24 -5.37 14.76 -3.59
N GLN A 25 -6.11 14.01 -4.40
CA GLN A 25 -6.80 14.56 -5.55
C GLN A 25 -8.29 14.68 -5.25
N LYS A 26 -8.82 15.91 -5.21
CA LYS A 26 -10.24 16.17 -4.99
C LYS A 26 -10.81 16.95 -6.18
N LYS A 27 -11.79 16.37 -6.88
CA LYS A 27 -12.42 16.96 -8.08
C LYS A 27 -11.41 17.34 -9.18
N GLY A 28 -10.38 16.52 -9.37
CA GLY A 28 -9.36 16.74 -10.40
C GLY A 28 -8.27 17.75 -10.03
N GLN A 29 -8.29 18.31 -8.82
CA GLN A 29 -7.24 19.21 -8.32
C GLN A 29 -6.40 18.51 -7.27
N ASP A 30 -5.09 18.66 -7.40
CA ASP A 30 -4.12 18.11 -6.46
C ASP A 30 -3.95 19.07 -5.27
N SER A 31 -3.91 18.50 -4.07
CA SER A 31 -3.64 19.19 -2.82
C SER A 31 -2.61 18.40 -2.03
N ILE A 32 -1.67 19.09 -1.39
CA ILE A 32 -0.66 18.47 -0.54
C ILE A 32 -1.33 17.98 0.76
N VAL A 33 -0.95 16.79 1.22
CA VAL A 33 -1.26 16.29 2.56
C VAL A 33 -0.13 16.72 3.50
N ASP A 34 -0.42 17.72 4.33
CA ASP A 34 0.59 18.33 5.19
C ASP A 34 1.24 17.32 6.14
N GLY A 35 2.57 17.38 6.23
CA GLY A 35 3.38 16.51 7.10
C GLY A 35 3.50 15.06 6.64
N LEU A 36 2.93 14.67 5.50
CA LEU A 36 3.01 13.30 4.97
C LEU A 36 3.86 13.23 3.70
N TYR A 37 4.87 12.37 3.73
CA TYR A 37 5.77 12.10 2.62
C TYR A 37 5.83 10.60 2.31
N ALA A 38 6.12 10.24 1.06
CA ALA A 38 6.33 8.86 0.66
C ALA A 38 7.48 8.75 -0.35
N VAL A 39 8.24 7.65 -0.29
CA VAL A 39 9.39 7.41 -1.18
C VAL A 39 9.56 5.92 -1.50
N GLY A 40 10.10 5.65 -2.68
CA GLY A 40 10.47 4.32 -3.13
C GLY A 40 9.28 3.44 -3.50
N GLY A 41 9.40 2.13 -3.33
CA GLY A 41 8.42 1.16 -3.85
C GLY A 41 6.99 1.26 -3.28
N CYS A 42 6.75 2.11 -2.27
CA CYS A 42 5.41 2.43 -1.78
C CYS A 42 4.83 3.72 -2.38
N ALA A 43 5.66 4.56 -3.01
CA ALA A 43 5.29 5.85 -3.55
C ALA A 43 5.11 5.79 -5.06
N SER A 44 4.39 6.77 -5.59
CA SER A 44 4.29 7.04 -7.01
C SER A 44 4.55 8.52 -7.26
N VAL A 45 5.82 8.87 -7.34
CA VAL A 45 6.25 10.12 -8.01
C VAL A 45 5.98 10.01 -9.52
N SER A 46 5.77 8.78 -10.01
CA SER A 46 5.39 8.43 -11.38
C SER A 46 6.48 8.69 -12.44
N VAL A 47 7.76 8.76 -12.04
CA VAL A 47 8.88 8.85 -12.99
C VAL A 47 9.02 7.63 -13.91
N HIS A 48 8.41 6.50 -13.53
CA HIS A 48 8.40 5.26 -14.32
C HIS A 48 7.13 5.10 -15.18
N GLY A 49 6.10 5.93 -14.98
CA GLY A 49 4.80 5.79 -15.64
C GLY A 49 4.26 4.35 -15.58
N ALA A 50 4.00 3.76 -16.74
CA ALA A 50 3.42 2.41 -16.85
C ALA A 50 4.46 1.27 -16.96
N ASN A 51 5.76 1.59 -17.09
CA ASN A 51 6.82 0.57 -17.20
C ASN A 51 8.18 1.12 -16.73
N ALA A 52 8.72 0.58 -15.64
CA ALA A 52 10.05 0.97 -15.15
C ALA A 52 11.18 0.38 -16.00
N LEU A 53 12.25 1.16 -16.16
CA LEU A 53 13.52 0.68 -16.69
C LEU A 53 14.34 0.02 -15.57
N ALA A 54 14.95 -1.12 -15.89
CA ALA A 54 15.78 -1.85 -14.94
C ALA A 54 16.94 -1.00 -14.42
N GLY A 55 17.23 -1.11 -13.12
CA GLY A 55 18.30 -0.34 -12.45
C GLY A 55 17.85 1.00 -11.87
N ASN A 56 16.68 1.53 -12.25
CA ASN A 56 16.25 2.86 -11.79
C ASN A 56 15.57 2.88 -10.41
N THR A 57 15.10 1.75 -9.88
CA THR A 57 14.37 1.74 -8.58
C THR A 57 15.28 2.12 -7.41
N LEU A 58 16.53 1.66 -7.40
CA LEU A 58 17.47 2.05 -6.34
C LEU A 58 17.83 3.54 -6.45
N LEU A 59 17.99 4.02 -7.68
CA LEU A 59 18.26 5.44 -7.96
C LEU A 59 17.09 6.32 -7.49
N GLU A 60 15.86 5.93 -7.83
CA GLU A 60 14.63 6.60 -7.37
C GLU A 60 14.61 6.75 -5.86
N ASN A 61 14.83 5.66 -5.12
CA ASN A 61 14.81 5.69 -3.65
C ASN A 61 15.76 6.75 -3.08
N ILE A 62 17.01 6.79 -3.56
CA ILE A 62 18.04 7.68 -3.01
C ILE A 62 17.79 9.13 -3.44
N VAL A 63 17.42 9.36 -4.69
CA VAL A 63 17.18 10.72 -5.23
C VAL A 63 15.99 11.36 -4.53
N PHE A 64 14.86 10.67 -4.45
CA PHE A 64 13.66 11.24 -3.85
C PHE A 64 13.73 11.31 -2.33
N ALA A 65 14.44 10.37 -1.66
CA ALA A 65 14.69 10.50 -0.23
C ALA A 65 15.48 11.79 0.07
N ARG A 66 16.50 12.09 -0.75
CA ARG A 66 17.25 13.35 -0.62
C ARG A 66 16.37 14.57 -0.93
N SER A 67 15.51 14.48 -1.95
CA SER A 67 14.58 15.57 -2.28
C SER A 67 13.62 15.88 -1.12
N ILE A 68 13.09 14.85 -0.46
CA ILE A 68 12.23 14.99 0.73
C ILE A 68 12.99 15.70 1.85
N VAL A 69 14.21 15.26 2.16
CA VAL A 69 15.01 15.87 3.24
C VAL A 69 15.26 17.34 2.97
N ASN A 70 15.65 17.71 1.75
CA ASN A 70 15.84 19.11 1.38
C ASN A 70 14.53 19.90 1.52
N ASN A 71 13.42 19.35 1.04
CA ASN A 71 12.12 20.02 1.14
C ASN A 71 11.68 20.24 2.60
N ILE A 72 11.91 19.26 3.48
CA ILE A 72 11.63 19.39 4.90
C ILE A 72 12.51 20.49 5.53
N ILE A 73 13.81 20.50 5.26
CA ILE A 73 14.74 21.51 5.80
C ILE A 73 14.33 22.92 5.37
N ASP A 74 13.91 23.09 4.12
CA ASP A 74 13.58 24.40 3.56
C ASP A 74 12.19 24.91 4.01
N ASN A 75 11.26 24.03 4.38
CA ASN A 75 9.84 24.39 4.57
C ASN A 75 9.27 24.08 5.96
N ILE A 76 9.94 23.27 6.78
CA ILE A 76 9.46 22.90 8.12
C ILE A 76 10.39 23.52 9.18
N PRO A 77 9.93 24.56 9.90
CA PRO A 77 10.72 25.16 10.97
C PRO A 77 10.99 24.17 12.11
N ILE A 78 12.23 24.18 12.61
CA ILE A 78 12.69 23.27 13.67
C ILE A 78 12.00 23.54 15.02
N ASP A 79 11.44 24.73 15.20
CA ASP A 79 10.89 25.26 16.45
C ASP A 79 9.36 25.23 16.54
N GLN A 80 8.66 24.66 15.55
CA GLN A 80 7.18 24.66 15.50
C GLN A 80 6.48 23.78 16.57
N GLY A 81 7.23 23.08 17.43
CA GLY A 81 6.68 22.17 18.42
C GLY A 81 5.97 20.97 17.77
N ILE A 82 5.37 20.10 18.59
CA ILE A 82 4.61 18.93 18.12
C ILE A 82 3.12 19.24 18.23
N ASN A 83 2.38 19.01 17.14
CA ASN A 83 0.93 19.15 17.16
C ASN A 83 0.31 18.23 18.22
N ALA A 84 -0.59 18.77 19.03
CA ALA A 84 -1.33 17.99 20.00
C ALA A 84 -2.19 16.93 19.29
N MET A 85 -2.06 15.68 19.69
CA MET A 85 -2.92 14.60 19.24
C MET A 85 -4.05 14.38 20.25
N SER A 86 -5.18 13.84 19.79
CA SER A 86 -6.22 13.41 20.71
C SER A 86 -5.69 12.28 21.61
N SER A 87 -6.19 12.22 22.85
CA SER A 87 -5.87 11.12 23.77
C SER A 87 -6.32 9.75 23.26
N SER A 88 -7.27 9.73 22.33
CA SER A 88 -7.79 8.53 21.65
C SER A 88 -7.10 8.21 20.31
N ALA A 89 -6.05 8.95 19.94
CA ALA A 89 -5.33 8.68 18.70
C ALA A 89 -4.79 7.24 18.70
N GLY A 90 -5.12 6.47 17.67
CA GLY A 90 -4.72 5.07 17.52
C GLY A 90 -5.60 4.04 18.21
N SER A 91 -6.58 4.43 19.05
CA SER A 91 -7.46 3.47 19.74
C SER A 91 -8.20 2.53 18.78
N GLN A 92 -8.65 3.03 17.63
CA GLN A 92 -9.32 2.22 16.62
C GLN A 92 -8.42 1.12 16.03
N SER A 93 -7.12 1.37 15.89
CA SER A 93 -6.15 0.38 15.41
C SER A 93 -5.97 -0.75 16.42
N ILE A 94 -5.96 -0.41 17.71
CA ILE A 94 -5.92 -1.40 18.81
C ILE A 94 -7.19 -2.24 18.80
N THR A 95 -8.37 -1.61 18.72
CA THR A 95 -9.65 -2.33 18.63
C THR A 95 -9.70 -3.26 17.41
N ASN A 96 -9.19 -2.82 16.26
CA ASN A 96 -9.14 -3.66 15.07
C ASN A 96 -8.19 -4.87 15.23
N LEU A 97 -7.03 -4.66 15.88
CA LEU A 97 -6.09 -5.73 16.18
C LEU A 97 -6.75 -6.78 17.10
N GLU A 98 -7.37 -6.36 18.20
CA GLU A 98 -8.04 -7.29 19.12
C GLU A 98 -9.18 -8.04 18.45
N LYS A 99 -9.99 -7.34 17.64
CA LYS A 99 -11.07 -7.94 16.87
C LYS A 99 -10.56 -9.06 15.96
N ILE A 100 -9.46 -8.82 15.24
CA ILE A 100 -8.87 -9.82 14.34
C ILE A 100 -8.23 -10.97 15.14
N ARG A 101 -7.52 -10.64 16.23
CA ARG A 101 -6.77 -11.60 17.05
C ARG A 101 -7.67 -12.64 17.71
N PHE A 102 -8.86 -12.24 18.17
CA PHE A 102 -9.81 -13.14 18.84
C PHE A 102 -10.97 -13.56 17.94
N ASN A 103 -10.89 -13.32 16.63
CA ASN A 103 -11.94 -13.70 15.70
C ASN A 103 -12.04 -15.23 15.62
N GLN A 104 -13.25 -15.78 15.71
CA GLN A 104 -13.52 -17.21 15.63
C GLN A 104 -14.26 -17.53 14.33
N GLY A 105 -13.64 -17.15 13.22
CA GLY A 105 -14.21 -17.38 11.90
C GLY A 105 -13.98 -18.79 11.37
N SER A 106 -14.50 -19.08 10.18
CA SER A 106 -14.35 -20.39 9.54
C SER A 106 -13.17 -20.49 8.55
N ILE A 107 -12.55 -19.36 8.20
CA ILE A 107 -11.52 -19.28 7.16
C ILE A 107 -10.15 -19.01 7.77
N SER A 108 -9.16 -19.86 7.52
CA SER A 108 -7.79 -19.56 7.95
C SER A 108 -7.13 -18.46 7.10
N LEU A 109 -6.24 -17.67 7.69
CA LEU A 109 -5.47 -16.65 6.97
C LEU A 109 -4.70 -17.20 5.75
N PRO A 110 -4.02 -18.37 5.80
CA PRO A 110 -3.36 -18.95 4.63
C PRO A 110 -4.31 -19.29 3.49
N GLN A 111 -5.53 -19.77 3.81
CA GLN A 111 -6.56 -20.05 2.79
C GLN A 111 -6.98 -18.76 2.09
N LEU A 112 -7.32 -17.70 2.84
CA LEU A 112 -7.71 -16.42 2.27
C LEU A 112 -6.58 -15.81 1.41
N ARG A 113 -5.33 -15.87 1.90
CA ARG A 113 -4.15 -15.42 1.13
C ARG A 113 -3.98 -16.20 -0.17
N SER A 114 -4.24 -17.51 -0.16
CA SER A 114 -4.18 -18.37 -1.35
C SER A 114 -5.25 -17.97 -2.38
N ILE A 115 -6.48 -17.70 -1.92
CA ILE A 115 -7.58 -17.21 -2.76
C ILE A 115 -7.16 -15.91 -3.45
N ILE A 116 -6.72 -14.91 -2.70
CA ILE A 116 -6.29 -13.61 -3.25
C ILE A 116 -5.17 -13.78 -4.27
N ARG A 117 -4.16 -14.61 -3.96
CA ARG A 117 -3.03 -14.86 -4.88
C ARG A 117 -3.51 -15.48 -6.19
N ASN A 118 -4.38 -16.48 -6.12
CA ASN A 118 -4.90 -17.18 -7.31
C ASN A 118 -5.77 -16.27 -8.16
N VAL A 119 -6.62 -15.45 -7.53
CA VAL A 119 -7.45 -14.46 -8.24
C VAL A 119 -6.56 -13.47 -8.99
N MET A 120 -5.58 -12.87 -8.32
CA MET A 120 -4.65 -11.92 -8.94
C MET A 120 -3.83 -12.56 -10.08
N HIS A 121 -3.30 -13.77 -9.86
CA HIS A 121 -2.51 -14.47 -10.88
C HIS A 121 -3.32 -14.78 -12.14
N LYS A 122 -4.56 -15.26 -11.96
CA LYS A 122 -5.44 -15.68 -13.06
C LYS A 122 -6.07 -14.50 -13.81
N HIS A 123 -6.51 -13.47 -13.09
CA HIS A 123 -7.33 -12.40 -13.66
C HIS A 123 -6.55 -11.09 -13.91
N ALA A 124 -5.42 -10.88 -13.24
CA ALA A 124 -4.59 -9.68 -13.36
C ALA A 124 -3.12 -9.98 -13.74
N GLY A 125 -2.88 -11.13 -14.40
CA GLY A 125 -1.58 -11.53 -14.96
C GLY A 125 -1.11 -10.65 -16.15
N ILE A 126 -0.23 -11.19 -16.99
CA ILE A 126 0.38 -10.44 -18.12
C ILE A 126 -0.67 -10.04 -19.16
N PHE A 127 -1.46 -11.02 -19.62
CA PHE A 127 -2.53 -10.78 -20.58
C PHE A 127 -3.85 -10.59 -19.85
N ARG A 128 -4.59 -9.56 -20.27
CA ARG A 128 -5.82 -9.14 -19.61
C ARG A 128 -6.88 -8.86 -20.65
N ASN A 129 -8.12 -9.15 -20.31
CA ASN A 129 -9.29 -8.74 -21.06
C ASN A 129 -10.38 -8.32 -20.07
N GLU A 130 -11.35 -7.55 -20.56
CA GLU A 130 -12.40 -6.98 -19.73
C GLU A 130 -13.20 -8.04 -18.97
N ALA A 131 -13.63 -9.11 -19.63
CA ALA A 131 -14.44 -10.15 -19.01
C ALA A 131 -13.71 -10.83 -17.84
N SER A 132 -12.43 -11.18 -18.04
CA SER A 132 -11.60 -11.78 -17.00
C SER A 132 -11.34 -10.82 -15.83
N LEU A 133 -11.07 -9.54 -16.12
CA LEU A 133 -10.86 -8.53 -15.07
C LEU A 133 -12.12 -8.31 -14.24
N ARG A 134 -13.30 -8.23 -14.88
CA ARG A 134 -14.58 -8.08 -14.17
C ARG A 134 -14.85 -9.25 -13.22
N GLN A 135 -14.58 -10.48 -13.66
CA GLN A 135 -14.64 -11.66 -12.80
C GLN A 135 -13.66 -11.56 -11.62
N GLY A 136 -12.41 -11.16 -11.89
CA GLY A 136 -11.40 -10.96 -10.86
C GLY A 136 -11.82 -9.94 -9.80
N VAL A 137 -12.44 -8.82 -10.20
CA VAL A 137 -12.97 -7.80 -9.27
C VAL A 137 -14.02 -8.39 -8.36
N GLN A 138 -15.01 -9.11 -8.91
CA GLN A 138 -16.06 -9.75 -8.11
C GLN A 138 -15.46 -10.73 -7.07
N MET A 139 -14.53 -11.58 -7.50
CA MET A 139 -13.87 -12.53 -6.59
C MET A 139 -13.03 -11.84 -5.52
N MET A 140 -12.39 -10.70 -5.84
CA MET A 140 -11.67 -9.90 -4.86
C MET A 140 -12.60 -9.23 -3.86
N GLU A 141 -13.79 -8.79 -4.26
CA GLU A 141 -14.81 -8.27 -3.34
C GLU A 141 -15.33 -9.35 -2.39
N GLU A 142 -15.54 -10.57 -2.89
CA GLU A 142 -15.90 -11.73 -2.08
C GLU A 142 -14.78 -12.07 -1.08
N ALA A 143 -13.52 -12.09 -1.52
CA ALA A 143 -12.37 -12.29 -0.64
C ALA A 143 -12.24 -11.17 0.42
N TYR A 144 -12.51 -9.91 0.05
CA TYR A 144 -12.51 -8.79 0.97
C TYR A 144 -13.59 -8.94 2.05
N LYS A 145 -14.81 -9.35 1.68
CA LYS A 145 -15.88 -9.66 2.63
C LYS A 145 -15.53 -10.84 3.54
N ALA A 146 -14.89 -11.87 2.99
CA ALA A 146 -14.45 -13.04 3.74
C ALA A 146 -13.40 -12.71 4.81
N PHE A 147 -12.70 -11.57 4.71
CA PHE A 147 -11.73 -11.14 5.73
C PHE A 147 -12.37 -10.98 7.13
N SER A 148 -13.67 -10.68 7.23
CA SER A 148 -14.33 -10.62 8.55
C SER A 148 -14.54 -11.97 9.21
N ASP A 149 -14.38 -13.08 8.48
CA ASP A 149 -14.56 -14.46 8.95
C ASP A 149 -13.22 -15.20 9.07
N ILE A 150 -12.12 -14.47 9.24
CA ILE A 150 -10.81 -15.11 9.42
C ILE A 150 -10.62 -15.67 10.83
N ASP A 151 -9.92 -16.79 10.92
CA ASP A 151 -9.33 -17.31 12.16
C ASP A 151 -7.80 -17.32 12.00
N LEU A 152 -7.10 -16.75 12.98
CA LEU A 152 -5.64 -16.72 13.03
C LEU A 152 -5.04 -18.00 13.64
N GLY A 153 -5.81 -18.76 14.42
CA GLY A 153 -5.35 -19.92 15.19
C GLY A 153 -4.45 -19.58 16.39
N ASP A 154 -3.64 -18.52 16.31
CA ASP A 154 -2.84 -17.99 17.41
C ASP A 154 -3.42 -16.67 17.93
N THR A 155 -3.75 -16.66 19.22
CA THR A 155 -4.27 -15.50 19.95
C THR A 155 -3.22 -14.92 20.89
N SER A 156 -1.94 -15.26 20.78
CA SER A 156 -0.87 -14.73 21.62
C SER A 156 -0.48 -13.30 21.20
N ILE A 157 0.36 -12.63 21.99
CA ILE A 157 0.96 -11.32 21.64
C ILE A 157 2.49 -11.40 21.67
N ILE A 158 3.02 -12.62 21.70
CA ILE A 158 4.44 -12.95 21.79
C ILE A 158 4.84 -13.70 20.53
N TRP A 159 6.10 -13.57 20.13
CA TRP A 159 6.64 -14.14 18.90
C TRP A 159 7.30 -15.49 19.14
#